data_AF-A0A849ERH9-F1
#
_entry.id   AF-A0A849ERH9-F1
#
_cell.length_a   1.000
_cell.length_b   1.000
_cell.length_c   1.000
_cell.angle_alpha   90.00
_cell.angle_beta   90.00
_cell.angle_gamma   90.00
#
_symmetry.space_group_name_H-M   'P 1'
#
loop_
_entity.id
_entity.type
_entity.pdbx_description
1 polymer ?
#
loop_
_entity_poly.entity_id
_entity_poly.type
_entity_poly.pdbx_seq_one_letter_code
_entity_poly.pdbx_strand_id
1 'polypeptide(L)'
;MAILSKAKVAKMMLERLLELPDGSKRLKDNATLRLGMVGQLSTSREINAAWDEAKKKAAKLHPEKFVLDCRGVLHWNDGSLKQLDKTISSANFKKLNELSNIEECTVNSMVSKLIAFYKKNRRP
;
A
#
# COMPACT_ATOMS: atom_id res chain seq x y z
N MET A 1 -13.89 2.05 -25.33
CA MET A 1 -14.96 2.98 -24.90
C MET A 1 -15.16 2.75 -23.41
N ALA A 2 -15.06 3.80 -22.60
CA ALA A 2 -15.36 3.71 -21.16
C ALA A 2 -16.88 3.54 -20.99
N ILE A 3 -17.32 2.51 -20.27
CA ILE A 3 -18.76 2.23 -20.08
C ILE A 3 -19.40 3.21 -19.11
N LEU A 4 -18.61 3.77 -18.19
CA LEU A 4 -19.01 4.79 -17.22
C LEU A 4 -17.87 5.78 -16.99
N SER A 5 -18.19 6.97 -16.49
CA SER A 5 -17.17 7.93 -16.08
C SER A 5 -16.35 7.39 -14.90
N LYS A 6 -15.06 7.74 -14.86
CA LYS A 6 -14.14 7.37 -13.77
C LYS A 6 -14.74 7.64 -12.38
N ALA A 7 -15.36 8.81 -12.19
CA ALA A 7 -15.94 9.20 -10.92
C ALA A 7 -17.09 8.27 -10.48
N LYS A 8 -17.89 7.77 -11.43
CA LYS A 8 -18.99 6.85 -11.15
C LYS A 8 -18.46 5.47 -10.78
N VAL A 9 -17.43 4.97 -11.47
CA VAL A 9 -16.77 3.70 -11.12
C VAL A 9 -16.09 3.81 -9.74
N ALA A 10 -15.42 4.92 -9.44
CA ALA A 10 -14.81 5.15 -8.13
C ALA A 10 -15.85 5.19 -7.00
N LYS A 11 -17.04 5.78 -7.25
CA LYS A 11 -18.14 5.76 -6.28
C LYS A 11 -18.66 4.35 -6.03
N MET A 12 -18.91 3.58 -7.10
CA MET A 12 -19.33 2.18 -6.99
C MET A 12 -18.28 1.34 -6.25
N MET A 13 -16.98 1.53 -6.53
CA MET A 13 -15.91 0.85 -5.82
C MET A 13 -15.92 1.16 -4.33
N LEU A 14 -16.14 2.43 -3.96
CA LEU A 14 -16.24 2.84 -2.56
C LEU A 14 -17.43 2.17 -1.86
N GLU A 15 -18.60 2.14 -2.49
CA GLU A 15 -19.78 1.46 -1.96
C GLU A 15 -19.50 -0.04 -1.74
N ARG A 16 -18.85 -0.71 -2.70
CA ARG A 16 -18.45 -2.13 -2.55
C ARG A 16 -17.40 -2.36 -1.48
N LEU A 17 -16.52 -1.40 -1.22
CA LEU A 17 -15.56 -1.49 -0.11
C LEU A 17 -16.27 -1.48 1.25
N LEU A 18 -17.32 -0.68 1.39
CA LEU A 18 -18.06 -0.55 2.65
C LEU A 18 -18.89 -1.79 3.01
N GLU A 19 -19.25 -2.58 2.00
CA GLU A 19 -19.94 -3.87 2.14
C GLU A 19 -18.98 -5.02 2.50
N LEU A 20 -17.67 -4.81 2.50
CA LEU A 20 -16.72 -5.86 2.84
C LEU A 20 -16.75 -6.18 4.34
N PRO A 21 -16.62 -7.46 4.72
CA PRO A 21 -16.49 -7.83 6.12
C PRO A 21 -15.19 -7.30 6.71
N ASP A 22 -15.22 -7.04 8.02
CA ASP A 22 -14.08 -6.52 8.75
C ASP A 22 -12.84 -7.41 8.59
N GLY A 23 -11.67 -6.78 8.43
CA GLY A 23 -10.41 -7.51 8.22
C GLY A 23 -10.23 -8.09 6.81
N SER A 24 -11.08 -7.72 5.85
CA SER A 24 -10.93 -8.13 4.45
C SER A 24 -9.56 -7.77 3.88
N LYS A 25 -8.89 -8.76 3.29
CA LYS A 25 -7.62 -8.59 2.57
C LYS A 25 -7.88 -8.33 1.09
N ARG A 26 -6.86 -7.89 0.36
CA ARG A 26 -6.92 -7.65 -1.11
C ARG A 26 -8.13 -6.77 -1.50
N LEU A 27 -8.26 -5.63 -0.82
CA LEU A 27 -9.42 -4.73 -0.94
C LEU A 27 -9.71 -4.32 -2.39
N LYS A 28 -8.66 -4.08 -3.19
CA LYS A 28 -8.79 -3.71 -4.61
C LYS A 28 -9.44 -4.82 -5.44
N ASP A 29 -8.93 -6.05 -5.30
CA ASP A 29 -9.40 -7.19 -6.07
C ASP A 29 -10.85 -7.51 -5.69
N ASN A 30 -11.16 -7.48 -4.39
CA ASN A 30 -12.51 -7.66 -3.87
C ASN A 30 -13.48 -6.58 -4.36
N ALA A 31 -13.09 -5.30 -4.31
CA ALA A 31 -13.92 -4.22 -4.83
C ALA A 31 -14.15 -4.36 -6.34
N THR A 32 -13.11 -4.71 -7.10
CA THR A 32 -13.18 -4.90 -8.56
C THR A 32 -14.09 -6.07 -8.94
N LEU A 33 -13.97 -7.21 -8.25
CA LEU A 33 -14.83 -8.37 -8.46
C LEU A 33 -16.31 -8.04 -8.21
N ARG A 34 -16.58 -7.26 -7.15
CA ARG A 34 -17.94 -6.83 -6.77
C ARG A 34 -18.53 -5.72 -7.65
N LEU A 35 -17.75 -5.15 -8.58
CA LEU A 35 -18.30 -4.32 -9.66
C LEU A 35 -19.03 -5.13 -10.73
N GLY A 36 -18.87 -6.46 -10.75
CA GLY A 36 -19.51 -7.35 -11.72
C GLY A 36 -19.16 -6.96 -13.16
N MET A 37 -20.18 -6.80 -14.01
CA MET A 37 -20.04 -6.47 -15.42
C MET A 37 -19.25 -5.18 -15.67
N VAL A 38 -19.37 -4.17 -14.79
CA VAL A 38 -18.61 -2.92 -14.89
C VAL A 38 -17.12 -3.20 -14.69
N GLY A 39 -16.77 -4.09 -13.77
CA GLY A 39 -15.38 -4.50 -13.55
C GLY A 39 -14.81 -5.28 -14.73
N GLN A 40 -15.58 -6.23 -15.28
CA GLN A 40 -15.15 -7.10 -16.39
C GLN A 40 -14.96 -6.36 -17.70
N LEU A 41 -15.80 -5.36 -17.98
CA LEU A 41 -15.74 -4.62 -19.24
C LEU A 41 -14.87 -3.35 -19.16
N SER A 42 -14.42 -2.96 -17.97
CA SER A 42 -13.48 -1.85 -17.82
C SER A 42 -12.05 -2.31 -18.09
N THR A 43 -11.25 -1.43 -18.67
CA THR A 43 -9.81 -1.67 -18.84
C THR A 43 -9.09 -1.58 -17.49
N SER A 44 -7.93 -2.25 -17.39
CA SER A 44 -7.07 -2.15 -16.21
C SER A 44 -6.68 -0.71 -15.87
N ARG A 45 -6.54 0.15 -16.89
CA ARG A 45 -6.23 1.58 -16.70
C ARG A 45 -7.36 2.33 -16.00
N GLU A 46 -8.61 2.08 -16.41
CA GLU A 46 -9.80 2.70 -15.82
C GLU A 46 -10.02 2.24 -14.38
N ILE A 47 -9.89 0.93 -14.15
CA ILE A 47 -9.98 0.34 -12.81
C ILE A 47 -8.90 0.90 -11.87
N ASN A 48 -7.66 1.02 -12.33
CA ASN A 48 -6.58 1.60 -11.53
C ASN A 48 -6.86 3.07 -11.18
N ALA A 49 -7.30 3.87 -12.16
CA ALA A 49 -7.61 5.27 -11.94
C ALA A 49 -8.79 5.45 -10.97
N ALA A 50 -9.84 4.65 -11.10
CA ALA A 50 -10.99 4.66 -10.20
C ALA A 50 -10.60 4.19 -8.79
N TRP A 51 -9.77 3.16 -8.68
CA TRP A 51 -9.24 2.65 -7.41
C TRP A 51 -8.43 3.70 -6.65
N ASP A 52 -7.57 4.45 -7.33
CA ASP A 52 -6.75 5.50 -6.69
C ASP A 52 -7.59 6.63 -6.09
N GLU A 53 -8.75 6.91 -6.68
CA GLU A 53 -9.72 7.86 -6.15
C GLU A 53 -10.54 7.25 -5.01
N ALA A 54 -11.04 6.03 -5.19
CA ALA A 54 -11.84 5.31 -4.20
C ALA A 54 -11.06 5.10 -2.89
N LYS A 55 -9.79 4.68 -2.95
CA LYS A 55 -8.97 4.42 -1.75
C LYS A 55 -8.72 5.68 -0.93
N LYS A 56 -8.52 6.83 -1.59
CA LYS A 56 -8.36 8.13 -0.91
C LYS A 56 -9.65 8.56 -0.24
N LYS A 57 -10.79 8.37 -0.91
CA LYS A 57 -12.11 8.66 -0.33
C LYS A 57 -12.44 7.73 0.83
N ALA A 58 -12.15 6.44 0.72
CA ALA A 58 -12.38 5.45 1.78
C ALA A 58 -11.63 5.82 3.06
N ALA A 59 -10.32 6.09 2.98
CA ALA A 59 -9.52 6.48 4.15
C ALA A 59 -9.91 7.87 4.72
N LYS A 60 -10.44 8.77 3.89
CA LYS A 60 -10.87 10.11 4.34
C LYS A 60 -12.25 10.09 5.01
N LEU A 61 -13.21 9.35 4.44
CA LEU A 61 -14.60 9.32 4.90
C LEU A 61 -14.82 8.28 6.00
N HIS A 62 -14.03 7.22 6.01
CA HIS A 62 -14.16 6.09 6.93
C HIS A 62 -12.82 5.71 7.58
N PRO A 63 -12.16 6.64 8.31
CA PRO A 63 -10.89 6.36 8.98
C PRO A 63 -10.98 5.27 10.04
N GLU A 64 -12.17 5.00 10.57
CA GLU A 64 -12.46 3.91 11.51
C GLU A 64 -12.37 2.53 10.86
N LYS A 65 -12.61 2.42 9.56
CA LYS A 65 -12.55 1.14 8.81
C LYS A 65 -11.32 1.00 7.93
N PHE A 66 -10.81 2.10 7.40
CA PHE A 66 -9.74 2.08 6.40
C PHE A 66 -8.60 3.01 6.75
N VAL A 67 -7.39 2.55 6.43
CA VAL A 67 -6.15 3.30 6.62
C VAL A 67 -5.24 3.10 5.42
N LEU A 68 -4.62 4.19 4.97
CA LEU A 68 -3.59 4.14 3.93
C LEU A 68 -2.23 3.95 4.58
N ASP A 69 -1.48 2.97 4.10
CA ASP A 69 -0.07 2.84 4.50
C ASP A 69 0.80 3.92 3.83
N CYS A 70 2.07 3.96 4.24
CA CYS A 70 3.05 4.89 3.68
C CYS A 70 3.38 4.67 2.20
N ARG A 71 2.96 3.54 1.61
CA ARG A 71 3.12 3.20 0.19
C ARG A 71 1.85 3.52 -0.62
N GLY A 72 0.81 4.07 0.02
CA GLY A 72 -0.46 4.39 -0.63
C GLY A 72 -1.33 3.17 -0.91
N VAL A 73 -1.11 2.06 -0.20
CA VAL A 73 -1.94 0.86 -0.22
C VAL A 73 -3.01 1.01 0.86
N LEU A 74 -4.27 0.72 0.50
CA LEU A 74 -5.39 0.73 1.43
C LEU A 74 -5.43 -0.58 2.19
N HIS A 75 -5.55 -0.48 3.51
CA HIS A 75 -5.74 -1.61 4.41
C HIS A 75 -6.96 -1.38 5.28
N TRP A 76 -7.46 -2.48 5.83
CA TRP A 76 -8.43 -2.40 6.92
C TRP A 76 -7.76 -1.83 8.16
N ASN A 77 -8.48 -1.01 8.91
CA ASN A 77 -8.00 -0.45 10.18
C ASN A 77 -8.28 -1.45 11.32
N ASP A 78 -7.64 -2.62 11.27
CA ASP A 78 -7.70 -3.66 12.31
C ASP A 78 -6.57 -3.53 13.34
N GLY A 79 -5.80 -2.44 13.31
CA GLY A 79 -4.61 -2.26 14.14
C GLY A 79 -3.42 -3.17 13.76
N SER A 80 -3.53 -3.98 12.71
CA SER A 80 -2.42 -4.83 12.25
C SER A 80 -1.34 -4.04 11.49
N LEU A 81 -1.65 -2.82 11.05
CA LEU A 81 -0.70 -1.96 10.39
C LEU A 81 0.37 -1.48 11.37
N LYS A 82 1.56 -2.09 11.25
CA LYS A 82 2.77 -1.53 11.83
C LYS A 82 3.14 -0.26 11.08
N GLN A 83 3.01 0.88 11.75
CA GLN A 83 3.51 2.14 11.25
C GLN A 83 5.01 1.97 10.96
N LEU A 84 5.42 2.23 9.72
CA LEU A 84 6.84 2.23 9.38
C LEU A 84 7.48 3.44 10.05
N ASP A 85 8.50 3.21 10.86
CA ASP A 85 9.42 4.26 11.24
C ASP A 85 10.20 4.70 9.99
N LYS A 86 9.97 5.95 9.58
CA LYS A 86 10.58 6.55 8.41
C LYS A 86 11.84 7.34 8.76
N THR A 87 12.13 7.50 10.04
CA THR A 87 13.21 8.36 10.52
C THR A 87 14.41 7.52 10.89
N ILE A 88 15.59 8.03 10.53
CA ILE A 88 16.86 7.52 11.04
C ILE A 88 17.55 8.68 11.76
N SER A 89 18.07 8.43 12.96
CA SER A 89 18.80 9.46 13.69
C SER A 89 20.04 9.89 12.90
N SER A 90 20.42 11.17 12.98
CA SER A 90 21.62 11.68 12.30
C SER A 90 22.87 10.88 12.65
N ALA A 91 23.01 10.47 13.92
CA ALA A 91 24.11 9.64 14.38
C ALA A 91 24.16 8.27 13.67
N ASN A 92 23.02 7.60 13.52
CA ASN A 92 22.95 6.31 12.82
C ASN A 92 23.17 6.46 11.32
N PHE A 93 22.69 7.55 10.73
CA PHE A 93 22.92 7.84 9.31
C PHE A 93 24.40 8.08 9.01
N LYS A 94 25.14 8.80 9.87
CA LYS A 94 26.60 9.00 9.75
C LYS A 94 27.33 7.65 9.79
N LYS A 95 27.02 6.80 10.77
CA LYS A 95 27.60 5.45 10.88
C LYS A 95 27.35 4.59 9.63
N LEU A 96 26.15 4.66 9.05
CA LEU A 96 25.85 3.95 7.81
C LEU A 96 26.67 4.46 6.62
N ASN A 97 26.92 5.77 6.54
CA ASN A 97 27.77 6.36 5.50
C ASN A 97 29.24 5.95 5.68
N GLU A 98 29.74 5.94 6.90
CA GLU A 98 31.09 5.46 7.21
C GLU A 98 31.26 4.01 6.78
N LEU A 99 30.32 3.14 7.14
CA LEU A 99 30.31 1.74 6.70
C LEU A 99 30.22 1.59 5.19
N SER A 100 29.37 2.39 4.53
CA SER A 100 29.24 2.32 3.07
C SER A 100 30.50 2.78 2.36
N ASN A 101 31.22 3.77 2.91
CA ASN A 101 32.49 4.23 2.37
C ASN A 101 33.61 3.18 2.53
N ILE A 102 33.69 2.52 3.67
CA ILE A 102 34.66 1.42 3.91
C ILE A 102 34.44 0.28 2.91
N GLU A 103 33.19 -0.01 2.59
CA GLU A 103 32.77 -1.10 1.69
C GLU A 103 32.58 -0.65 0.24
N GLU A 104 33.02 0.56 -0.10
CA GLU A 104 32.94 1.18 -1.43
C GLU A 104 31.57 0.99 -2.11
N CYS A 105 30.50 1.21 -1.35
CA CYS A 105 29.14 1.00 -1.84
C CYS A 105 28.22 2.14 -1.42
N THR A 106 27.00 2.16 -1.97
CA THR A 106 26.00 3.13 -1.56
C THR A 106 25.38 2.73 -0.22
N VAL A 107 24.88 3.71 0.54
CA VAL A 107 24.14 3.46 1.79
C VAL A 107 22.99 2.46 1.58
N ASN A 108 22.30 2.51 0.44
CA ASN A 108 21.23 1.56 0.11
C ASN A 108 21.75 0.12 -0.08
N SER A 109 22.91 -0.03 -0.71
CA SER A 109 23.57 -1.33 -0.86
C SER A 109 24.01 -1.87 0.50
N MET A 110 24.59 -1.01 1.35
CA MET A 110 24.96 -1.34 2.71
C MET A 110 23.76 -1.83 3.54
N VAL A 111 22.64 -1.10 3.51
CA VAL A 111 21.39 -1.51 4.18
C VAL A 111 20.91 -2.88 3.67
N SER A 112 20.99 -3.12 2.36
CA SER A 112 20.59 -4.40 1.77
C SER A 112 21.49 -5.56 2.24
N LYS A 113 22.82 -5.34 2.30
CA LYS A 113 23.78 -6.31 2.85
C LYS A 113 23.48 -6.61 4.32
N LEU A 114 23.25 -5.58 5.15
CA LEU A 114 22.91 -5.73 6.57
C LEU A 114 21.63 -6.53 6.79
N ILE A 115 20.57 -6.24 6.01
CA ILE A 115 19.31 -7.00 6.06
C ILE A 115 19.53 -8.46 5.67
N ALA A 116 20.30 -8.73 4.61
CA ALA A 116 20.59 -10.08 4.15
C ALA A 116 21.38 -10.87 5.22
N PHE A 117 22.40 -10.26 5.81
CA PHE A 117 23.18 -10.84 6.89
C PHE A 117 22.32 -11.16 8.12
N TYR A 118 21.49 -10.21 8.55
CA TYR A 118 20.58 -10.42 9.67
C TYR A 118 19.60 -11.58 9.42
N LYS A 119 18.98 -11.65 8.24
CA LYS A 119 18.08 -12.77 7.86
C LYS A 119 18.79 -14.12 7.84
N LYS A 120 20.06 -14.16 7.40
CA LYS A 120 20.85 -15.39 7.33
C LYS A 120 21.21 -15.92 8.73
N ASN A 121 21.55 -15.03 9.65
CA ASN A 121 21.99 -15.39 11.01
C ASN A 121 20.83 -15.57 11.99
N ARG A 122 19.65 -15.05 11.65
CA ARG A 122 18.41 -15.30 12.37
C ARG A 122 17.71 -16.54 11.77
N ARG A 123 18.36 -17.71 11.87
CA ARG A 123 17.61 -18.98 11.76
C ARG A 123 16.76 -19.15 13.04
N PRO A 124 15.53 -19.68 12.92
CA PRO A 124 14.67 -19.94 14.06
C PRO A 124 15.31 -20.91 15.05
#